data_AF-A0A357D3C5-F1
#
_entry.id   AF-A0A357D3C5-F1
#
_cell.length_a   1.000
_cell.length_b   1.000
_cell.length_c   1.000
_cell.angle_alpha   90.00
_cell.angle_beta   90.00
_cell.angle_gamma   90.00
#
_symmetry.space_group_name_H-M   'P 1'
#
loop_
_entity.id
_entity.type
_entity.pdbx_description
1 polymer ?
#
loop_
_entity_poly.entity_id
_entity_poly.type
_entity_poly.pdbx_seq_one_letter_code
_entity_poly.pdbx_strand_id
1 'polypeptide(L)'
;MVGVTKTETKHAVLVDITPPEAKAARFLRMKGRTGRITYNTRLQFYVPADEKNEADGFITTEFTREPEMMGKHIVFHTRNSTYKFLED
;
A
#
# COMPACT_ATOMS: atom_id res chain seq x y z
N MET A 1 4.27 -10.32 15.59
CA MET A 1 4.54 -9.04 14.92
C MET A 1 5.43 -9.35 13.74
N VAL A 2 5.04 -8.98 12.51
CA VAL A 2 5.83 -9.28 11.32
C VAL A 2 7.09 -8.41 11.36
N GLY A 3 8.26 -9.05 11.36
CA GLY A 3 9.56 -8.41 11.57
C GLY A 3 10.16 -7.84 10.30
N VAL A 4 9.44 -6.98 9.56
CA VAL A 4 10.06 -6.25 8.44
C VAL A 4 10.98 -5.18 9.05
N THR A 5 12.27 -5.51 9.17
CA THR A 5 13.30 -4.66 9.80
C THR A 5 13.87 -3.61 8.85
N LYS A 6 13.67 -3.78 7.53
CA LYS A 6 14.18 -2.87 6.50
C LYS A 6 13.05 -1.99 5.98
N THR A 7 13.27 -0.67 5.97
CA THR A 7 12.38 0.27 5.29
C THR A 7 12.66 0.23 3.79
N GLU A 8 11.64 -0.12 3.01
CA GLU A 8 11.71 -0.09 1.55
C GLU A 8 10.78 1.00 1.02
N THR A 9 11.19 1.66 -0.06
CA THR A 9 10.40 2.68 -0.75
C THR A 9 10.40 2.40 -2.24
N LYS A 10 9.21 2.35 -2.84
CA LYS A 10 9.01 2.01 -4.26
C LYS A 10 7.89 2.88 -4.85
N HIS A 11 7.85 2.98 -6.17
CA HIS A 11 6.71 3.56 -6.88
C HIS A 11 5.82 2.43 -7.37
N ALA A 12 4.53 2.52 -7.07
CA ALA A 12 3.58 1.50 -7.43
C ALA A 12 2.18 2.06 -7.62
N VAL A 13 1.38 1.37 -8.42
CA VAL A 13 -0.03 1.67 -8.65
C VAL A 13 -0.87 0.83 -7.70
N LEU A 14 -1.80 1.45 -6.97
CA LEU A 14 -2.78 0.68 -6.18
C LEU A 14 -3.73 -0.04 -7.14
N VAL A 15 -3.65 -1.37 -7.20
CA VAL A 15 -4.45 -2.19 -8.11
C VAL A 15 -5.76 -2.60 -7.44
N ASP A 16 -5.71 -3.02 -6.18
CA ASP A 16 -6.89 -3.56 -5.52
C ASP A 16 -6.83 -3.56 -3.99
N ILE A 17 -8.00 -3.58 -3.35
CA ILE A 17 -8.16 -3.73 -1.91
C ILE A 17 -9.28 -4.74 -1.64
N THR A 18 -8.98 -5.85 -0.95
CA THR A 18 -9.94 -6.91 -0.64
C THR A 18 -9.93 -7.27 0.85
N PRO A 19 -11.07 -7.38 1.56
CA PRO A 19 -12.41 -7.03 1.10
C PRO A 19 -12.61 -5.51 1.01
N PRO A 20 -13.47 -5.03 0.09
CA PRO A 20 -13.71 -3.61 -0.13
C PRO A 20 -14.54 -2.96 0.98
N GLU A 21 -15.17 -3.72 1.88
CA GLU A 21 -16.07 -3.21 2.93
C GLU A 21 -15.35 -2.85 4.24
N ALA A 22 -14.05 -3.13 4.33
CA ALA A 22 -13.26 -2.83 5.51
C ALA A 22 -12.99 -1.32 5.66
N LYS A 23 -12.33 -0.92 6.75
CA LYS A 23 -11.83 0.48 6.92
C LYS A 23 -10.96 0.96 5.75
N ALA A 24 -10.43 0.03 4.96
CA ALA A 24 -9.67 0.29 3.75
C ALA A 24 -10.52 0.69 2.52
N ALA A 25 -11.85 0.54 2.57
CA ALA A 25 -12.80 0.91 1.51
C ALA A 25 -12.55 2.32 0.97
N ARG A 26 -12.34 3.27 1.86
CA ARG A 26 -12.09 4.68 1.53
C ARG A 26 -10.85 4.88 0.65
N PHE A 27 -9.90 3.94 0.69
CA PHE A 27 -8.69 3.97 -0.11
C PHE A 27 -8.88 3.43 -1.52
N LEU A 28 -10.02 2.80 -1.83
CA LEU A 28 -10.37 2.40 -3.20
C LEU A 28 -10.43 3.59 -4.16
N ARG A 29 -10.67 4.82 -3.66
CA ARG A 29 -10.59 6.05 -4.47
C ARG A 29 -9.20 6.29 -5.09
N MET A 30 -8.16 5.68 -4.54
CA MET A 30 -6.79 5.75 -5.06
C MET A 30 -6.46 4.61 -6.03
N LYS A 31 -7.39 3.67 -6.28
CA LYS A 31 -7.19 2.58 -7.22
C LYS A 31 -6.89 3.14 -8.61
N GLY A 32 -5.84 2.62 -9.25
CA GLY A 32 -5.35 3.09 -10.55
C GLY A 32 -4.45 4.33 -10.48
N ARG A 33 -4.20 4.91 -9.30
CA ARG A 33 -3.24 6.02 -9.15
C ARG A 33 -1.85 5.48 -8.78
N THR A 34 -0.82 6.06 -9.41
CA THR A 34 0.58 5.81 -9.07
C THR A 34 0.97 6.62 -7.84
N GLY A 35 1.61 5.98 -6.88
CA GLY A 35 2.11 6.65 -5.69
C GLY A 35 3.37 5.98 -5.15
N ARG A 36 3.96 6.63 -4.16
CA ARG A 36 5.10 6.10 -3.42
C ARG A 36 4.59 5.19 -2.31
N ILE A 37 4.93 3.91 -2.39
CA ILE A 37 4.79 2.98 -1.27
C ILE A 37 6.05 3.02 -0.42
N THR A 38 5.90 3.17 0.89
CA THR A 38 6.98 3.00 1.86
C THR A 38 6.53 2.00 2.91
N TYR A 39 7.27 0.92 3.11
CA TYR A 39 6.89 -0.10 4.07
C TYR A 39 8.05 -0.60 4.93
N ASN A 40 7.73 -0.83 6.21
CA ASN A 40 8.52 -1.59 7.18
C ASN A 40 7.57 -2.40 8.05
N THR A 41 7.43 -2.08 9.33
CA THR A 41 6.32 -2.44 10.23
C THR A 41 4.95 -1.89 9.84
N ARG A 42 4.90 -0.85 8.99
CA ARG A 42 3.66 -0.19 8.52
C ARG A 42 3.73 -0.01 7.01
N LEU A 43 2.60 -0.08 6.30
CA LEU A 43 2.51 0.31 4.89
C LEU A 43 2.04 1.76 4.83
N GLN A 44 2.78 2.56 4.09
CA GLN A 44 2.43 3.93 3.74
C GLN A 44 2.30 4.01 2.23
N PHE A 45 1.24 4.64 1.74
CA PHE A 45 1.06 4.89 0.32
C PHE A 45 0.66 6.34 0.13
N TYR A 46 1.43 7.07 -0.67
CA TYR A 46 1.22 8.49 -0.93
C TYR A 46 1.15 8.74 -2.42
N VAL A 47 0.04 9.32 -2.86
CA VAL A 47 -0.19 9.73 -4.24
C VAL A 47 0.12 11.22 -4.35
N PRO A 48 1.16 11.63 -5.10
CA PRO A 48 1.44 13.05 -5.31
C PRO A 48 0.30 13.72 -6.08
N ALA A 49 -0.04 14.95 -5.69
CA ALA A 49 -0.93 15.84 -6.45
C ALA A 49 -0.17 16.46 -7.63
N ASP A 50 1.05 16.89 -7.30
CA ASP A 50 2.04 17.63 -8.09
C ASP A 50 3.42 17.37 -7.45
N GLU A 51 4.52 17.70 -8.12
CA GLU A 51 5.91 17.47 -7.66
C GLU A 51 6.22 18.00 -6.24
N LYS A 52 5.37 18.87 -5.67
CA LYS A 52 5.57 19.50 -4.36
C LYS A 52 4.44 19.29 -3.34
N ASN A 53 3.34 18.61 -3.69
CA ASN A 53 2.19 18.45 -2.78
C ASN A 53 1.68 16.99 -2.76
N GLU A 54 1.47 16.44 -1.57
CA GLU A 54 0.82 15.13 -1.38
C GLU A 54 -0.70 15.31 -1.55
N ALA A 55 -1.30 14.73 -2.61
CA ALA A 55 -2.75 14.87 -2.88
C ALA A 55 -3.58 13.99 -1.95
N ASP A 56 -3.09 12.77 -1.73
CA ASP A 56 -3.85 11.74 -1.06
C ASP A 56 -2.91 10.63 -0.58
N GLY A 57 -3.34 9.88 0.43
CA GLY A 57 -2.54 8.78 0.93
C GLY A 57 -3.11 8.12 2.18
N PHE A 58 -2.43 7.07 2.61
CA PHE A 58 -2.77 6.36 3.82
C PHE A 58 -1.59 5.69 4.48
N ILE A 59 -1.73 5.46 5.78
CA ILE A 59 -0.82 4.66 6.60
C ILE A 59 -1.64 3.54 7.23
N THR A 60 -1.14 2.31 7.17
CA THR A 60 -1.73 1.14 7.82
C THR A 60 -0.69 0.39 8.64
N THR A 61 -1.06 0.02 9.85
CA THR A 61 -0.10 -0.30 10.93
C THR A 61 -0.05 -1.77 11.35
N GLU A 62 -0.87 -2.63 10.74
CA GLU A 62 -1.09 -4.00 11.22
C GLU A 62 -0.91 -5.02 10.10
N PHE A 63 0.33 -5.25 9.65
CA PHE A 63 0.63 -6.39 8.80
C PHE A 63 0.39 -7.71 9.54
N THR A 64 -0.32 -8.63 8.91
CA THR A 64 -0.52 -10.00 9.41
C THR A 64 0.57 -10.95 8.93
N ARG A 65 1.22 -10.64 7.81
CA ARG A 65 2.39 -11.35 7.27
C ARG A 65 3.28 -10.43 6.45
N GLU A 66 4.45 -10.93 6.05
CA GLU A 66 5.37 -10.21 5.18
C GLU A 66 4.73 -9.91 3.82
N PRO A 67 5.10 -8.79 3.17
CA PRO A 67 4.62 -8.47 1.83
C PRO A 67 5.10 -9.51 0.83
N GLU A 68 4.17 -10.02 0.02
CA GLU A 68 4.46 -11.02 -1.00
C GLU A 68 4.71 -10.32 -2.34
N MET A 69 5.88 -10.57 -2.94
CA MET A 69 6.21 -10.10 -4.29
C MET A 69 5.88 -11.20 -5.31
N MET A 70 4.88 -10.96 -6.15
CA MET A 70 4.43 -11.84 -7.23
C MET A 70 4.72 -11.18 -8.59
N GLY A 71 5.97 -11.32 -9.05
CA GLY A 71 6.46 -10.61 -10.23
C GLY A 71 6.48 -9.10 -9.97
N LYS A 72 5.75 -8.32 -10.79
CA LYS A 72 5.56 -6.88 -10.55
C LYS A 72 4.51 -6.55 -9.49
N HIS A 73 3.76 -7.52 -8.99
CA HIS A 73 2.74 -7.26 -7.98
C HIS A 73 3.32 -7.36 -6.57
N ILE A 74 2.96 -6.42 -5.71
CA ILE A 74 3.30 -6.44 -4.28
C ILE A 74 1.99 -6.53 -3.50
N VAL A 75 1.86 -7.57 -2.69
CA VAL A 75 0.65 -7.85 -1.93
C VAL A 75 0.92 -7.67 -0.44
N PHE A 76 0.20 -6.72 0.17
CA PHE A 76 0.29 -6.45 1.61
C PHE A 76 -0.94 -6.99 2.30
N HIS A 77 -0.72 -7.88 3.25
CA HIS A 77 -1.78 -8.44 4.07
C HIS A 77 -1.83 -7.74 5.41
N THR A 78 -2.94 -7.04 5.65
CA THR A 78 -3.21 -6.39 6.94
C THR A 78 -4.35 -7.11 7.65
N ARG A 79 -4.56 -6.76 8.92
CA ARG A 79 -5.62 -7.37 9.75
C ARG A 79 -7.00 -7.30 9.13
N ASN A 80 -7.32 -6.22 8.42
CA ASN A 80 -8.67 -5.96 7.92
C ASN A 80 -8.78 -6.08 6.39
N SER A 81 -7.66 -5.99 5.68
CA SER A 81 -7.66 -5.94 4.21
C SER A 81 -6.33 -6.38 3.61
N THR A 82 -6.40 -6.87 2.40
CA THR A 82 -5.27 -7.13 1.51
C THR A 82 -5.19 -6.01 0.50
N TYR A 83 -4.01 -5.40 0.37
CA TYR A 83 -3.72 -4.37 -0.63
C TYR A 83 -2.83 -4.96 -1.71
N LYS A 84 -3.20 -4.79 -2.97
CA LYS A 84 -2.40 -5.19 -4.12
C LYS A 84 -1.88 -3.95 -4.84
N PHE A 85 -0.57 -3.92 -5.04
CA PHE A 85 0.10 -2.88 -5.81
C PHE A 85 0.79 -3.49 -7.01
N LEU A 86 0.96 -2.71 -8.07
CA LEU A 86 1.77 -3.02 -9.24
C LEU A 86 2.97 -2.08 -9.25
N GLU A 87 4.16 -2.63 -9.10
CA GLU A 87 5.43 -1.91 -9.21
C GLU A 87 5.60 -1.35 -10.63
N ASP A 88 5.91 -0.06 -10.71
CA ASP A 88 6.17 0.67 -11.96
C ASP A 88 7.58 0.36 -12.50
#